data_AF-A0A1B0CW07-F1
#
_entry.id   AF-A0A1B0CW07-F1
#
_cell.length_a   1.000
_cell.length_b   1.000
_cell.length_c   1.000
_cell.angle_alpha   90.00
_cell.angle_beta   90.00
_cell.angle_gamma   90.00
#
_symmetry.space_group_name_H-M   'P 1'
#
loop_
_entity.id
_entity.type
_entity.pdbx_description
1 polymer ?
#
loop_
_entity_poly.entity_id
_entity_poly.type
_entity_poly.pdbx_seq_one_letter_code
_entity_poly.pdbx_strand_id
1 'polypeptide(L)'
;MIWKFFIIGFICVVGVFSRSVDVEDSQSFMTGGQEAFAGQFPHVASVRNTANLHLCGGFIINNNWVVSVAGCTANRTPADTWIIIGVLFLTSGGTNVFTSNIINHPDYAPIGVLNDISLLQTRDSITFSNIVQPLELGSTFIGSGLQATFAGWGSVDVEDSQNFMTGGQEAFAGQFPHVASVRNTANLHLCGGFIINNHWVVSVAGCTANRTPADTWIIIGVLFLTSGGTNVFTSNIINHPDYAPIGVLNDISLLQTRDPITFSNIVQPLELGSTFIGSGLQATFAGWGSIDHNLPFYNNLQWLNLLTIGNLECEWLLPTMTIMDNNICAISQVGQGVCRGNFGSALFIGNNAIGVSSWITGGCANRLPQVFTRISSHRASVHFCSGAIVADHWVLSAAHCITGRTPANTRVFVGLEQPSGPTNLDTAALIAHPAFQPALLSNDIGLIRTRDQIIFNDFIQPLPIGREEVPGGVSAVTVGSSGNEVRWVFSSTLTNPECIEAVGTGQPIFDTNICAMSIEDNFVQTGSVMMVGNTASGVLSWSIPRPGSPDFYTRISRFYNWIMSV
;
A
#
# COMPACT_ATOMS: atom_id res chain seq x y z
N MET A 1 35.72 1.70 3.51
CA MET A 1 36.13 2.70 2.50
C MET A 1 35.45 2.46 1.14
N ILE A 2 35.15 1.20 0.77
CA ILE A 2 34.40 0.83 -0.45
C ILE A 2 32.96 1.40 -0.44
N TRP A 3 32.17 1.20 0.62
CA TRP A 3 30.77 1.65 0.69
C TRP A 3 30.54 3.17 0.70
N LYS A 4 31.53 3.99 1.10
CA LYS A 4 31.39 5.46 1.10
C LYS A 4 31.31 6.06 -0.31
N PHE A 5 31.76 5.33 -1.33
CA PHE A 5 31.56 5.69 -2.74
C PHE A 5 30.24 5.15 -3.32
N PHE A 6 29.56 4.21 -2.64
CA PHE A 6 28.32 3.57 -3.10
C PHE A 6 27.04 4.23 -2.54
N ILE A 7 27.14 5.11 -1.53
CA ILE A 7 25.98 5.72 -0.85
C ILE A 7 25.35 6.90 -1.65
N ILE A 8 25.92 7.30 -2.80
CA ILE A 8 25.42 8.46 -3.58
C ILE A 8 24.87 8.10 -4.98
N GLY A 9 24.84 6.82 -5.36
CA GLY A 9 24.25 6.46 -6.64
C GLY A 9 24.01 4.98 -6.78
N PHE A 10 22.74 4.58 -6.71
CA PHE A 10 22.07 3.61 -7.60
C PHE A 10 20.67 3.32 -7.05
N ILE A 11 19.63 3.87 -7.69
CA ILE A 11 18.27 3.30 -7.66
C ILE A 11 18.09 2.62 -9.01
N CYS A 12 18.38 1.32 -9.06
CA CYS A 12 17.86 0.32 -10.01
C CYS A 12 18.79 -0.89 -10.01
N VAL A 13 18.71 -1.70 -8.95
CA VAL A 13 18.89 -3.13 -9.11
C VAL A 13 17.61 -3.75 -8.54
N VAL A 14 16.62 -3.98 -9.41
CA VAL A 14 15.35 -4.61 -9.01
C VAL A 14 15.57 -6.12 -9.05
N GLY A 15 15.79 -6.72 -7.88
CA GLY A 15 15.81 -8.16 -7.69
C GLY A 15 14.42 -8.68 -7.43
N VAL A 16 13.91 -9.54 -8.30
CA VAL A 16 12.68 -10.31 -8.04
C VAL A 16 13.10 -11.64 -7.39
N PHE A 17 12.72 -11.86 -6.12
CA PHE A 17 12.88 -13.15 -5.44
C PHE A 17 11.61 -13.99 -5.53
N SER A 18 11.74 -15.22 -6.03
CA SER A 18 10.82 -16.31 -5.67
C SER A 18 11.60 -17.60 -5.43
N ARG A 19 11.08 -18.45 -4.53
CA ARG A 19 11.70 -19.69 -4.01
C ARG A 19 10.93 -20.87 -4.60
N SER A 20 11.63 -21.80 -5.25
CA SER A 20 11.06 -22.93 -6.00
C SER A 20 10.62 -24.10 -5.11
N VAL A 21 9.50 -24.72 -5.48
CA VAL A 21 9.21 -26.14 -5.28
C VAL A 21 9.18 -26.78 -6.68
N ASP A 22 9.73 -27.98 -6.78
CA ASP A 22 10.04 -28.70 -8.02
C ASP A 22 8.82 -28.96 -8.92
N VAL A 23 8.99 -28.75 -10.23
CA VAL A 23 8.81 -29.73 -11.35
C VAL A 23 8.59 -28.97 -12.68
N GLU A 24 9.56 -29.14 -13.59
CA GLU A 24 9.50 -29.12 -15.07
C GLU A 24 9.09 -27.90 -15.94
N ASP A 25 8.70 -26.73 -15.43
CA ASP A 25 8.51 -25.56 -16.34
C ASP A 25 9.41 -24.36 -16.03
N SER A 26 10.26 -24.03 -16.99
CA SER A 26 11.25 -22.97 -16.95
C SER A 26 10.63 -21.62 -17.26
N GLN A 27 10.39 -20.77 -16.26
CA GLN A 27 10.14 -19.35 -16.52
C GLN A 27 10.65 -18.44 -15.37
N SER A 28 11.63 -17.59 -15.70
CA SER A 28 11.94 -16.34 -14.99
C SER A 28 11.74 -15.21 -15.99
N PHE A 29 10.90 -14.23 -15.70
CA PHE A 29 10.35 -13.32 -16.73
C PHE A 29 10.92 -11.88 -16.66
N MET A 30 11.52 -11.42 -17.76
CA MET A 30 11.29 -10.07 -18.31
C MET A 30 10.30 -10.22 -19.48
N THR A 31 9.26 -9.38 -19.57
CA THR A 31 8.21 -9.47 -20.61
C THR A 31 8.17 -8.21 -21.48
N GLY A 32 8.05 -8.35 -22.80
CA GLY A 32 7.81 -7.23 -23.74
C GLY A 32 9.05 -6.49 -24.27
N GLY A 33 10.23 -7.11 -24.18
CA GLY A 33 11.49 -6.59 -24.74
C GLY A 33 11.77 -7.05 -26.18
N GLN A 34 12.86 -6.57 -26.78
CA GLN A 34 13.37 -7.05 -28.07
C GLN A 34 14.45 -8.11 -27.83
N GLU A 35 14.48 -9.15 -28.68
CA GLU A 35 15.59 -10.11 -28.65
C GLU A 35 16.92 -9.41 -28.90
N ALA A 36 17.90 -9.69 -28.04
CA ALA A 36 19.26 -9.20 -28.22
C ALA A 36 20.04 -10.10 -29.18
N PHE A 37 21.02 -9.55 -29.89
CA PHE A 37 22.02 -10.34 -30.60
C PHE A 37 23.32 -10.45 -29.79
N ALA A 38 24.13 -11.46 -30.11
CA ALA A 38 25.39 -11.73 -29.40
C ALA A 38 26.31 -10.49 -29.41
N GLY A 39 26.74 -10.07 -28.21
CA GLY A 39 27.60 -8.89 -28.03
C GLY A 39 26.89 -7.55 -28.00
N GLN A 40 25.56 -7.49 -28.13
CA GLN A 40 24.80 -6.24 -28.01
C GLN A 40 24.87 -5.66 -26.58
N PHE A 41 24.81 -6.55 -25.57
CA PHE A 41 24.93 -6.18 -24.16
C PHE A 41 26.01 -7.03 -23.48
N PRO A 42 27.30 -6.77 -23.77
CA PRO A 42 28.40 -7.65 -23.39
C PRO A 42 28.73 -7.62 -21.88
N HIS A 43 28.06 -6.76 -21.12
CA HIS A 43 28.24 -6.62 -19.67
C HIS A 43 27.31 -7.47 -18.84
N VAL A 44 26.29 -8.09 -19.44
CA VAL A 44 25.29 -8.87 -18.70
C VAL A 44 25.87 -10.20 -18.25
N ALA A 45 25.56 -10.57 -17.00
CA ALA A 45 26.01 -11.79 -16.35
C ALA A 45 24.82 -12.52 -15.72
N SER A 46 24.86 -13.85 -15.74
CA SER A 46 23.85 -14.71 -15.10
C SER A 46 24.41 -15.29 -13.81
N VAL A 47 23.79 -14.98 -12.67
CA VAL A 47 24.12 -15.64 -11.39
C VAL A 47 23.37 -16.96 -11.29
N ARG A 48 24.05 -18.04 -10.89
CA ARG A 48 23.56 -19.42 -10.87
C ARG A 48 23.76 -20.07 -9.51
N ASN A 49 22.91 -21.06 -9.21
CA ASN A 49 23.11 -21.97 -8.07
C ASN A 49 23.78 -23.29 -8.50
N THR A 50 23.98 -24.19 -7.54
CA THR A 50 24.53 -25.55 -7.73
C THR A 50 23.74 -26.44 -8.69
N ALA A 51 22.44 -26.17 -8.88
CA ALA A 51 21.60 -26.85 -9.87
C ALA A 51 21.72 -26.24 -11.28
N ASN A 52 22.66 -25.30 -11.48
CA ASN A 52 22.83 -24.53 -12.70
C ASN A 52 21.59 -23.71 -13.10
N LEU A 53 20.70 -23.39 -12.16
CA LEU A 53 19.51 -22.59 -12.41
C LEU A 53 19.86 -21.10 -12.37
N HIS A 54 19.29 -20.33 -13.29
CA HIS A 54 19.37 -18.87 -13.27
C HIS A 54 18.68 -18.34 -12.03
N LEU A 55 19.44 -17.60 -11.21
CA LEU A 55 18.91 -16.94 -10.02
C LEU A 55 18.52 -15.51 -10.33
N CYS A 56 19.47 -14.77 -10.91
CA CYS A 56 19.36 -13.35 -11.17
C CYS A 56 20.27 -12.93 -12.31
N GLY A 57 19.91 -11.81 -12.93
CA GLY A 57 20.83 -11.00 -13.71
C GLY A 57 21.88 -10.31 -12.83
N GLY A 58 22.95 -9.91 -13.48
CA GLY A 58 24.00 -9.08 -12.93
C GLY A 58 24.78 -8.42 -14.06
N PHE A 59 25.75 -7.60 -13.70
CA PHE A 59 26.63 -6.97 -14.69
C PHE A 59 28.08 -6.93 -14.23
N ILE A 60 28.98 -7.11 -15.19
CA ILE A 60 30.43 -7.10 -14.99
C ILE A 60 30.86 -5.66 -14.80
N ILE A 61 31.59 -5.34 -13.73
CA ILE A 61 32.11 -3.99 -13.49
C ILE A 61 33.63 -3.89 -13.68
N ASN A 62 34.33 -5.01 -13.58
CA ASN A 62 35.75 -5.14 -13.92
C ASN A 62 36.11 -6.63 -14.07
N ASN A 63 37.40 -6.93 -14.20
CA ASN A 63 37.87 -8.29 -14.46
C ASN A 63 37.64 -9.26 -13.30
N ASN A 64 37.33 -8.80 -12.08
CA ASN A 64 37.18 -9.67 -10.92
C ASN A 64 35.85 -9.49 -10.16
N TRP A 65 34.95 -8.65 -10.66
CA TRP A 65 33.74 -8.26 -9.94
C TRP A 65 32.52 -8.20 -10.84
N VAL A 66 31.43 -8.77 -10.32
CA VAL A 66 30.07 -8.70 -10.88
C VAL A 66 29.13 -8.13 -9.82
N VAL A 67 28.27 -7.22 -10.23
CA VAL A 67 27.17 -6.70 -9.40
C VAL A 67 25.93 -7.53 -9.67
N SER A 68 25.21 -7.91 -8.61
CA SER A 68 23.88 -8.50 -8.67
C SER A 68 23.04 -7.97 -7.50
N VAL A 69 21.95 -8.66 -7.16
CA VAL A 69 21.02 -8.25 -6.09
C VAL A 69 21.20 -9.10 -4.85
N ALA A 70 21.11 -8.46 -3.69
CA ALA A 70 21.35 -9.10 -2.41
C ALA A 70 20.34 -10.20 -2.13
N GLY A 71 19.09 -10.10 -2.56
CA GLY A 71 18.14 -11.15 -2.26
C GLY A 71 18.47 -12.51 -2.89
N CYS A 72 19.30 -12.59 -3.97
CA CYS A 72 19.69 -13.90 -4.54
C CYS A 72 20.96 -14.41 -3.90
N THR A 73 21.61 -13.62 -3.08
CA THR A 73 22.93 -13.95 -2.55
C THR A 73 22.95 -13.90 -1.01
N ALA A 74 21.94 -13.32 -0.36
CA ALA A 74 21.84 -13.15 1.10
C ALA A 74 21.92 -14.46 1.89
N ASN A 75 21.38 -15.55 1.32
CA ASN A 75 21.40 -16.88 1.94
C ASN A 75 22.26 -17.87 1.16
N ARG A 76 23.27 -17.40 0.42
CA ARG A 76 24.13 -18.25 -0.40
C ARG A 76 25.61 -18.06 -0.05
N THR A 77 26.38 -19.10 -0.34
CA THR A 77 27.84 -19.09 -0.18
C THR A 77 28.54 -18.99 -1.54
N PRO A 78 29.82 -18.55 -1.59
CA PRO A 78 30.61 -18.60 -2.82
C PRO A 78 30.75 -20.01 -3.41
N ALA A 79 30.67 -21.07 -2.58
CA ALA A 79 30.75 -22.45 -3.05
C ALA A 79 29.49 -22.87 -3.84
N ASP A 80 28.34 -22.27 -3.50
CA ASP A 80 27.04 -22.61 -4.08
C ASP A 80 26.56 -21.61 -5.13
N THR A 81 27.43 -20.65 -5.50
CA THR A 81 27.12 -19.56 -6.43
C THR A 81 28.21 -19.45 -7.48
N TRP A 82 27.82 -19.42 -8.75
CA TRP A 82 28.72 -19.08 -9.85
C TRP A 82 28.02 -18.20 -10.87
N ILE A 83 28.80 -17.67 -11.80
CA ILE A 83 28.35 -16.72 -12.80
C ILE A 83 28.57 -17.33 -14.18
N ILE A 84 27.64 -17.09 -15.12
CA ILE A 84 27.84 -17.35 -16.54
C ILE A 84 27.89 -16.01 -17.28
N ILE A 85 28.92 -15.82 -18.09
CA ILE A 85 29.14 -14.61 -18.89
C ILE A 85 29.23 -14.95 -20.38
N GLY A 86 29.00 -13.96 -21.25
CA GLY A 86 29.08 -14.14 -22.71
C GLY A 86 28.04 -15.11 -23.26
N VAL A 87 26.90 -15.22 -22.59
CA VAL A 87 25.81 -16.15 -22.93
C VAL A 87 24.63 -15.37 -23.49
N LEU A 88 24.07 -15.85 -24.60
CA LEU A 88 22.84 -15.29 -25.17
C LEU A 88 21.61 -16.06 -24.66
N PHE A 89 21.68 -17.39 -24.63
CA PHE A 89 20.61 -18.27 -24.15
C PHE A 89 21.02 -18.95 -22.83
N LEU A 90 20.21 -18.83 -21.78
CA LEU A 90 20.52 -19.40 -20.45
C LEU A 90 20.75 -20.93 -20.47
N THR A 91 20.30 -21.62 -21.51
CA THR A 91 20.41 -23.07 -21.69
C THR A 91 21.59 -23.51 -22.55
N SER A 92 22.28 -22.60 -23.25
CA SER A 92 23.36 -22.96 -24.17
C SER A 92 24.43 -21.88 -24.33
N GLY A 93 25.70 -22.27 -24.15
CA GLY A 93 26.87 -21.41 -24.34
C GLY A 93 27.31 -20.67 -23.08
N GLY A 94 28.22 -19.69 -23.26
CA GLY A 94 28.81 -18.90 -22.19
C GLY A 94 30.05 -19.51 -21.53
N THR A 95 30.67 -18.73 -20.65
CA THR A 95 31.82 -19.12 -19.83
C THR A 95 31.43 -19.12 -18.36
N ASN A 96 31.70 -20.22 -17.66
CA ASN A 96 31.50 -20.31 -16.21
C ASN A 96 32.61 -19.58 -15.46
N VAL A 97 32.22 -18.76 -14.49
CA VAL A 97 33.10 -18.00 -13.61
C VAL A 97 32.70 -18.27 -12.17
N PHE A 98 33.57 -18.93 -11.43
CA PHE A 98 33.28 -19.29 -10.03
C PHE A 98 33.40 -18.09 -9.10
N THR A 99 32.52 -18.02 -8.11
CA THR A 99 32.56 -16.98 -7.08
C THR A 99 33.57 -17.35 -5.99
N SER A 100 34.33 -16.37 -5.50
CA SER A 100 35.26 -16.48 -4.37
C SER A 100 34.75 -15.76 -3.12
N ASN A 101 33.94 -14.71 -3.30
CA ASN A 101 33.34 -13.96 -2.20
C ASN A 101 31.99 -13.36 -2.63
N ILE A 102 31.09 -13.20 -1.66
CA ILE A 102 29.78 -12.57 -1.82
C ILE A 102 29.68 -11.47 -0.77
N ILE A 103 29.39 -10.25 -1.19
CA ILE A 103 29.26 -9.09 -0.31
C ILE A 103 27.91 -8.42 -0.59
N ASN A 104 26.90 -8.79 0.21
CA ASN A 104 25.62 -8.09 0.22
C ASN A 104 25.78 -6.72 0.88
N HIS A 105 24.94 -5.76 0.51
CA HIS A 105 24.88 -4.47 1.21
C HIS A 105 24.61 -4.70 2.71
N PRO A 106 25.34 -4.03 3.63
CA PRO A 106 25.19 -4.24 5.07
C PRO A 106 23.78 -3.90 5.57
N ASP A 107 23.14 -2.91 4.96
CA ASP A 107 21.77 -2.47 5.27
C ASP A 107 20.72 -3.11 4.34
N TYR A 108 21.04 -4.25 3.71
CA TYR A 108 20.06 -4.99 2.90
C TYR A 108 18.90 -5.47 3.78
N ALA A 109 17.68 -5.04 3.44
CA ALA A 109 16.45 -5.48 4.11
C ALA A 109 15.53 -6.22 3.13
N PRO A 110 15.18 -7.50 3.41
CA PRO A 110 14.36 -8.31 2.50
C PRO A 110 12.90 -7.83 2.40
N ILE A 111 12.42 -7.06 3.38
CA ILE A 111 11.10 -6.44 3.39
C ILE A 111 11.24 -5.05 2.75
N GLY A 112 10.52 -4.79 1.65
CA GLY A 112 10.57 -3.51 0.93
C GLY A 112 11.72 -3.37 -0.09
N VAL A 113 12.59 -4.38 -0.24
CA VAL A 113 13.70 -4.41 -1.22
C VAL A 113 14.65 -3.20 -1.07
N LEU A 114 14.93 -2.81 0.18
CA LEU A 114 15.85 -1.72 0.48
C LEU A 114 17.30 -2.21 0.36
N ASN A 115 18.13 -1.42 -0.32
CA ASN A 115 19.55 -1.70 -0.55
C ASN A 115 19.81 -3.10 -1.15
N ASP A 116 18.97 -3.53 -2.10
CA ASP A 116 19.04 -4.84 -2.75
C ASP A 116 20.19 -4.94 -3.78
N ILE A 117 21.43 -4.86 -3.28
CA ILE A 117 22.65 -4.91 -4.09
C ILE A 117 23.69 -5.82 -3.46
N SER A 118 24.36 -6.60 -4.31
CA SER A 118 25.40 -7.55 -3.94
C SER A 118 26.58 -7.50 -4.89
N LEU A 119 27.78 -7.62 -4.33
CA LEU A 119 29.03 -7.72 -5.07
C LEU A 119 29.53 -9.17 -5.02
N LEU A 120 29.71 -9.76 -6.19
CA LEU A 120 30.25 -11.09 -6.37
C LEU A 120 31.70 -10.97 -6.86
N GLN A 121 32.64 -11.38 -6.02
CA GLN A 121 34.04 -11.50 -6.41
C GLN A 121 34.26 -12.81 -7.15
N THR A 122 34.93 -12.76 -8.29
CA THR A 122 35.27 -13.97 -9.04
C THR A 122 36.54 -14.61 -8.49
N ARG A 123 36.67 -15.92 -8.67
CA ARG A 123 37.86 -16.69 -8.29
C ARG A 123 39.00 -16.45 -9.28
N ASP A 124 38.67 -16.52 -10.55
CA ASP A 124 39.58 -16.30 -11.67
C ASP A 124 39.22 -14.98 -12.37
N SER A 125 40.21 -14.33 -12.96
CA SER A 125 39.99 -13.10 -13.72
C SER A 125 39.14 -13.39 -14.97
N ILE A 126 38.10 -12.58 -15.16
CA ILE A 126 37.26 -12.57 -16.36
C ILE A 126 38.10 -12.09 -17.55
N THR A 127 38.17 -12.94 -18.59
CA THR A 127 38.77 -12.58 -19.88
C THR A 127 37.77 -11.82 -20.73
N PHE A 128 38.07 -10.57 -21.07
CA PHE A 128 37.22 -9.75 -21.91
C PHE A 128 37.31 -10.12 -23.39
N SER A 129 36.19 -9.96 -24.09
CA SER A 129 36.02 -10.26 -25.51
C SER A 129 34.94 -9.36 -26.12
N ASN A 130 34.68 -9.46 -27.42
CA ASN A 130 33.57 -8.73 -28.05
C ASN A 130 32.17 -9.05 -27.49
N ILE A 131 32.03 -10.13 -26.70
CA ILE A 131 30.77 -10.54 -26.06
C ILE A 131 30.83 -10.51 -24.52
N VAL A 132 31.97 -10.12 -23.95
CA VAL A 132 32.19 -9.99 -22.50
C VAL A 132 32.98 -8.71 -22.24
N GLN A 133 32.35 -7.68 -21.68
CA GLN A 133 32.97 -6.38 -21.37
C GLN A 133 32.47 -5.84 -20.03
N PRO A 134 33.27 -5.06 -19.30
CA PRO A 134 32.80 -4.37 -18.11
C PRO A 134 31.87 -3.19 -18.47
N LEU A 135 30.96 -2.87 -17.56
CA LEU A 135 30.12 -1.68 -17.58
C LEU A 135 30.67 -0.65 -16.58
N GLU A 136 30.82 0.60 -17.03
CA GLU A 136 31.20 1.70 -16.14
C GLU A 136 30.04 2.06 -15.20
N LEU A 137 30.38 2.26 -13.92
CA LEU A 137 29.41 2.70 -12.92
C LEU A 137 29.16 4.20 -13.03
N GLY A 138 27.89 4.59 -13.08
CA GLY A 138 27.50 6.00 -13.02
C GLY A 138 27.87 6.65 -11.69
N SER A 139 28.35 7.89 -11.75
CA SER A 139 28.80 8.68 -10.58
C SER A 139 27.86 9.82 -10.22
N THR A 140 26.73 9.97 -10.93
CA THR A 140 25.78 11.08 -10.77
C THR A 140 24.37 10.54 -10.54
N PHE A 141 23.60 11.26 -9.73
CA PHE A 141 22.20 10.95 -9.53
C PHE A 141 21.42 11.20 -10.83
N ILE A 142 20.71 10.17 -11.29
CA ILE A 142 19.86 10.24 -12.48
C ILE A 142 18.42 10.49 -11.99
N GLY A 143 17.88 11.67 -12.28
CA GLY A 143 16.50 12.04 -11.93
C GLY A 143 15.44 11.30 -12.76
N SER A 144 14.16 11.57 -12.48
CA SER A 144 13.03 10.99 -13.23
C SER A 144 12.91 11.55 -14.66
N GLY A 145 12.40 10.73 -15.59
CA GLY A 145 12.05 11.18 -16.96
C GLY A 145 13.09 10.88 -18.04
N LEU A 146 14.17 10.18 -17.70
CA LEU A 146 15.17 9.72 -18.66
C LEU A 146 14.84 8.30 -19.17
N GLN A 147 15.13 8.06 -20.45
CA GLN A 147 15.02 6.72 -21.03
C GLN A 147 16.23 5.88 -20.61
N ALA A 148 15.97 4.68 -20.10
CA ALA A 148 16.99 3.71 -19.72
C ALA A 148 16.80 2.40 -20.49
N THR A 149 17.92 1.74 -20.80
CA THR A 149 17.92 0.42 -21.42
C THR A 149 18.24 -0.62 -20.36
N PHE A 150 17.40 -1.65 -20.27
CA PHE A 150 17.63 -2.81 -19.41
C PHE A 150 17.93 -4.03 -20.27
N ALA A 151 18.91 -4.83 -19.84
CA ALA A 151 19.31 -6.05 -20.54
C ALA A 151 19.41 -7.21 -19.54
N GLY A 152 18.94 -8.38 -19.95
CA GLY A 152 18.79 -9.58 -19.11
C GLY A 152 18.08 -10.69 -19.87
N TRP A 153 17.65 -11.74 -19.18
CA TRP A 153 16.93 -12.86 -19.77
C TRP A 153 15.46 -12.87 -19.34
N GLY A 154 14.57 -13.18 -20.28
CA GLY A 154 13.12 -13.21 -20.11
C GLY A 154 12.42 -13.70 -21.37
N SER A 155 11.09 -13.78 -21.35
CA SER A 155 10.28 -14.16 -22.52
C SER A 155 10.01 -12.95 -23.40
N VAL A 156 10.45 -13.00 -24.66
CA VAL A 156 10.03 -12.05 -25.71
C VAL A 156 8.66 -12.39 -26.27
N ASP A 157 8.29 -13.66 -26.16
CA ASP A 157 6.97 -14.13 -26.50
C ASP A 157 6.03 -13.76 -25.35
N VAL A 158 5.13 -12.83 -25.63
CA VAL A 158 3.79 -12.89 -25.07
C VAL A 158 3.10 -14.07 -25.76
N GLU A 159 3.59 -15.28 -25.51
CA GLU A 159 2.89 -16.49 -25.95
C GLU A 159 1.65 -16.61 -25.08
N ASP A 160 0.57 -16.07 -25.64
CA ASP A 160 -0.83 -16.42 -25.49
C ASP A 160 -1.11 -17.46 -24.39
N SER A 161 -1.08 -17.03 -23.12
CA SER A 161 -1.79 -17.76 -22.07
C SER A 161 -3.28 -17.51 -22.28
N GLN A 162 -3.85 -18.27 -23.22
CA GLN A 162 -5.28 -18.57 -23.24
C GLN A 162 -5.64 -19.16 -21.87
N ASN A 163 -6.08 -18.29 -20.93
CA ASN A 163 -7.12 -18.51 -19.90
C ASN A 163 -6.92 -18.00 -18.46
N PHE A 164 -5.89 -17.22 -18.12
CA PHE A 164 -5.80 -16.69 -16.73
C PHE A 164 -5.72 -15.18 -16.67
N MET A 165 -6.52 -14.55 -15.78
CA MET A 165 -6.30 -13.15 -15.36
C MET A 165 -4.80 -12.98 -15.26
N THR A 166 -4.27 -11.92 -15.83
CA THR A 166 -2.85 -11.59 -15.80
C THR A 166 -2.27 -12.03 -14.45
N GLY A 167 -1.46 -13.10 -14.46
CA GLY A 167 -0.84 -13.81 -13.33
C GLY A 167 -1.70 -14.30 -12.14
N GLY A 168 -3.02 -14.26 -12.22
CA GLY A 168 -3.95 -14.82 -11.23
C GLY A 168 -4.10 -16.35 -11.35
N GLN A 169 -4.78 -16.96 -10.39
CA GLN A 169 -5.07 -18.39 -10.36
C GLN A 169 -6.56 -18.63 -10.57
N GLU A 170 -6.91 -19.69 -11.30
CA GLU A 170 -8.30 -20.15 -11.37
C GLU A 170 -8.80 -20.54 -9.98
N ALA A 171 -10.01 -20.07 -9.66
CA ALA A 171 -10.70 -20.51 -8.47
C ALA A 171 -11.38 -21.86 -8.73
N PHE A 172 -11.51 -22.67 -7.69
CA PHE A 172 -12.38 -23.84 -7.71
C PHE A 172 -13.75 -23.53 -7.09
N ALA A 173 -14.75 -24.38 -7.38
CA ALA A 173 -16.10 -24.19 -6.89
C ALA A 173 -16.15 -24.11 -5.36
N GLY A 174 -16.76 -23.05 -4.83
CA GLY A 174 -16.88 -22.81 -3.39
C GLY A 174 -15.64 -22.26 -2.70
N GLN A 175 -14.55 -21.99 -3.43
CA GLN A 175 -13.35 -21.37 -2.84
C GLN A 175 -13.63 -19.96 -2.30
N PHE A 176 -14.40 -19.16 -3.05
CA PHE A 176 -14.81 -17.81 -2.67
C PHE A 176 -16.34 -17.69 -2.74
N PRO A 177 -17.06 -18.28 -1.77
CA PRO A 177 -18.52 -18.46 -1.83
C PRO A 177 -19.30 -17.14 -1.65
N HIS A 178 -18.63 -16.05 -1.32
CA HIS A 178 -19.23 -14.72 -1.20
C HIS A 178 -19.27 -13.96 -2.52
N VAL A 179 -18.53 -14.37 -3.54
CA VAL A 179 -18.42 -13.64 -4.81
C VAL A 179 -19.76 -13.65 -5.55
N ALA A 180 -20.16 -12.47 -6.04
CA ALA A 180 -21.37 -12.26 -6.82
C ALA A 180 -21.04 -11.57 -8.15
N SER A 181 -21.82 -11.88 -9.17
CA SER A 181 -21.75 -11.26 -10.50
C SER A 181 -22.94 -10.34 -10.68
N VAL A 182 -22.72 -9.03 -10.77
CA VAL A 182 -23.76 -8.05 -11.07
C VAL A 182 -23.92 -7.95 -12.59
N ARG A 183 -25.15 -8.13 -13.07
CA ARG A 183 -25.47 -8.27 -14.49
C ARG A 183 -26.62 -7.37 -14.94
N ASN A 184 -26.71 -7.16 -16.26
CA ASN A 184 -27.90 -6.59 -16.88
C ASN A 184 -28.93 -7.67 -17.28
N THR A 185 -30.07 -7.25 -17.81
CA THR A 185 -31.15 -8.12 -18.31
C THR A 185 -30.77 -8.99 -19.51
N ALA A 186 -29.71 -8.63 -20.23
CA ALA A 186 -29.12 -9.47 -21.28
C ALA A 186 -28.17 -10.54 -20.71
N ASN A 187 -28.13 -10.69 -19.38
CA ASN A 187 -27.26 -11.61 -18.65
C ASN A 187 -25.75 -11.34 -18.89
N LEU A 188 -25.39 -10.11 -19.25
CA LEU A 188 -24.00 -9.70 -19.40
C LEU A 188 -23.45 -9.23 -18.06
N HIS A 189 -22.27 -9.72 -17.72
CA HIS A 189 -21.52 -9.26 -16.56
C HIS A 189 -21.16 -7.79 -16.70
N LEU A 190 -21.45 -7.02 -15.65
CA LEU A 190 -21.09 -5.61 -15.57
C LEU A 190 -19.91 -5.44 -14.62
N CYS A 191 -20.11 -5.90 -13.38
CA CYS A 191 -19.22 -5.69 -12.25
C CYS A 191 -19.32 -6.85 -11.27
N GLY A 192 -18.30 -7.00 -10.44
CA GLY A 192 -18.31 -7.88 -9.29
C GLY A 192 -19.19 -7.36 -8.16
N GLY A 193 -19.32 -8.19 -7.14
CA GLY A 193 -19.99 -7.90 -5.89
C GLY A 193 -19.69 -8.98 -4.87
N PHE A 194 -20.15 -8.80 -3.65
CA PHE A 194 -20.05 -9.84 -2.64
C PHE A 194 -21.20 -9.84 -1.64
N ILE A 195 -21.60 -11.03 -1.21
CA ILE A 195 -22.70 -11.27 -0.28
C ILE A 195 -22.25 -10.86 1.13
N ILE A 196 -23.06 -10.08 1.84
CA ILE A 196 -22.79 -9.70 3.23
C ILE A 196 -23.81 -10.27 4.23
N ASN A 197 -25.00 -10.66 3.75
CA ASN A 197 -25.99 -11.40 4.52
C ASN A 197 -27.04 -12.00 3.55
N ASN A 198 -28.15 -12.51 4.10
CA ASN A 198 -29.17 -13.20 3.32
C ASN A 198 -30.04 -12.27 2.44
N HIS A 199 -29.82 -10.97 2.43
CA HIS A 199 -30.56 -10.03 1.60
C HIS A 199 -29.70 -9.00 0.87
N TRP A 200 -28.41 -8.94 1.15
CA TRP A 200 -27.59 -7.80 0.75
C TRP A 200 -26.30 -8.25 0.08
N VAL A 201 -26.02 -7.59 -1.03
CA VAL A 201 -24.76 -7.68 -1.79
C VAL A 201 -24.16 -6.29 -1.88
N VAL A 202 -22.86 -6.19 -1.65
CA VAL A 202 -22.08 -4.96 -1.87
C VAL A 202 -21.53 -4.97 -3.30
N SER A 203 -21.55 -3.83 -3.95
CA SER A 203 -20.87 -3.55 -5.22
C SER A 203 -20.43 -2.08 -5.23
N VAL A 204 -20.18 -1.51 -6.41
CA VAL A 204 -19.77 -0.12 -6.60
C VAL A 204 -20.89 0.72 -7.23
N ALA A 205 -20.94 1.99 -6.86
CA ALA A 205 -21.92 2.95 -7.38
C ALA A 205 -21.67 3.26 -8.86
N GLY A 206 -20.42 3.25 -9.32
CA GLY A 206 -20.07 3.46 -10.73
C GLY A 206 -20.74 2.47 -11.69
N CYS A 207 -21.09 1.27 -11.22
CA CYS A 207 -21.80 0.28 -12.03
C CYS A 207 -23.33 0.36 -11.92
N THR A 208 -23.85 1.07 -10.91
CA THR A 208 -25.25 0.98 -10.47
C THR A 208 -25.98 2.32 -10.43
N ALA A 209 -25.27 3.46 -10.49
CA ALA A 209 -25.81 4.82 -10.39
C ALA A 209 -26.91 5.15 -11.41
N ASN A 210 -26.81 4.59 -12.63
CA ASN A 210 -27.76 4.82 -13.72
C ASN A 210 -28.63 3.58 -14.00
N ARG A 211 -28.84 2.73 -12.99
CA ARG A 211 -29.56 1.46 -13.11
C ARG A 211 -30.77 1.40 -12.21
N THR A 212 -31.71 0.54 -12.55
CA THR A 212 -32.91 0.25 -11.74
C THR A 212 -32.85 -1.18 -11.20
N PRO A 213 -33.56 -1.50 -10.10
CA PRO A 213 -33.66 -2.87 -9.63
C PRO A 213 -34.15 -3.86 -10.70
N ALA A 214 -35.09 -3.41 -11.55
CA ALA A 214 -35.66 -4.24 -12.62
C ALA A 214 -34.63 -4.63 -13.71
N ASP A 215 -33.64 -3.78 -13.95
CA ASP A 215 -32.61 -4.03 -14.95
C ASP A 215 -31.31 -4.62 -14.37
N THR A 216 -31.22 -4.82 -13.06
CA THR A 216 -29.99 -5.23 -12.36
C THR A 216 -30.17 -6.60 -11.72
N TRP A 217 -29.44 -7.60 -12.22
CA TRP A 217 -29.49 -8.97 -11.75
C TRP A 217 -28.23 -9.31 -10.95
N ILE A 218 -28.34 -10.27 -10.02
CA ILE A 218 -27.22 -10.75 -9.22
C ILE A 218 -27.13 -12.25 -9.39
N ILE A 219 -26.00 -12.76 -9.89
CA ILE A 219 -25.74 -14.20 -9.96
C ILE A 219 -24.76 -14.59 -8.86
N ILE A 220 -25.15 -15.57 -8.04
CA ILE A 220 -24.37 -16.09 -6.90
C ILE A 220 -24.06 -17.58 -7.07
N GLY A 221 -23.06 -18.09 -6.35
CA GLY A 221 -22.66 -19.51 -6.43
C GLY A 221 -22.19 -19.90 -7.83
N VAL A 222 -21.63 -18.94 -8.57
CA VAL A 222 -21.22 -19.06 -9.96
C VAL A 222 -19.71 -19.11 -10.04
N LEU A 223 -19.18 -20.04 -10.84
CA LEU A 223 -17.76 -20.12 -11.17
C LEU A 223 -17.47 -19.58 -12.58
N PHE A 224 -18.39 -19.85 -13.52
CA PHE A 224 -18.27 -19.45 -14.91
C PHE A 224 -19.27 -18.35 -15.28
N LEU A 225 -18.84 -17.25 -15.88
CA LEU A 225 -19.76 -16.18 -16.30
C LEU A 225 -20.84 -16.69 -17.27
N THR A 226 -20.51 -17.67 -18.11
CA THR A 226 -21.40 -18.23 -19.13
C THR A 226 -22.26 -19.40 -18.65
N SER A 227 -22.01 -20.00 -17.48
CA SER A 227 -22.78 -21.17 -17.01
C SER A 227 -22.81 -21.35 -15.49
N GLY A 228 -23.91 -21.91 -14.99
CA GLY A 228 -24.13 -22.16 -13.57
C GLY A 228 -24.59 -20.93 -12.78
N GLY A 229 -24.56 -21.06 -11.46
CA GLY A 229 -25.03 -20.02 -10.53
C GLY A 229 -26.54 -19.96 -10.36
N THR A 230 -26.97 -19.16 -9.39
CA THR A 230 -28.37 -18.86 -9.11
C THR A 230 -28.61 -17.38 -9.33
N ASN A 231 -29.62 -17.04 -10.14
CA ASN A 231 -30.05 -15.65 -10.30
C ASN A 231 -30.91 -15.22 -9.10
N VAL A 232 -30.54 -14.12 -8.47
CA VAL A 232 -31.28 -13.45 -7.43
C VAL A 232 -31.64 -12.05 -7.90
N PHE A 233 -32.94 -11.76 -7.94
CA PHE A 233 -33.44 -10.48 -8.42
C PHE A 233 -33.22 -9.36 -7.40
N THR A 234 -32.85 -8.18 -7.89
CA THR A 234 -32.68 -6.98 -7.07
C THR A 234 -34.04 -6.33 -6.81
N SER A 235 -34.33 -5.97 -5.56
CA SER A 235 -35.52 -5.20 -5.16
C SER A 235 -35.20 -3.72 -4.91
N ASN A 236 -33.97 -3.41 -4.51
CA ASN A 236 -33.52 -2.05 -4.22
C ASN A 236 -32.04 -1.86 -4.52
N ILE A 237 -31.66 -0.65 -4.93
CA ILE A 237 -30.28 -0.23 -5.15
C ILE A 237 -30.06 1.02 -4.30
N ILE A 238 -29.09 0.96 -3.39
CA ILE A 238 -28.72 2.07 -2.52
C ILE A 238 -27.28 2.43 -2.82
N ASN A 239 -27.10 3.42 -3.70
CA ASN A 239 -25.80 4.05 -3.92
C ASN A 239 -25.48 4.95 -2.74
N HIS A 240 -24.18 5.11 -2.43
CA HIS A 240 -23.77 6.10 -1.43
C HIS A 240 -24.32 7.49 -1.81
N PRO A 241 -24.96 8.23 -0.88
CA PRO A 241 -25.60 9.51 -1.20
C PRO A 241 -24.61 10.55 -1.71
N ASP A 242 -23.37 10.49 -1.22
CA ASP A 242 -22.27 11.36 -1.63
C ASP A 242 -21.37 10.74 -2.72
N TYR A 243 -21.88 9.76 -3.49
CA TYR A 243 -21.14 9.21 -4.63
C TYR A 243 -20.94 10.30 -5.70
N ALA A 244 -19.68 10.53 -6.09
CA ALA A 244 -19.33 11.46 -7.16
C ALA A 244 -18.51 10.74 -8.24
N PRO A 245 -19.00 10.66 -9.49
CA PRO A 245 -18.28 9.96 -10.56
C PRO A 245 -16.98 10.68 -10.96
N ILE A 246 -16.95 12.00 -10.87
CA ILE A 246 -15.73 12.80 -11.07
C ILE A 246 -14.89 12.68 -9.81
N GLY A 247 -13.69 12.11 -9.93
CA GLY A 247 -12.82 11.79 -8.79
C GLY A 247 -13.15 10.46 -8.09
N VAL A 248 -14.22 9.77 -8.51
CA VAL A 248 -14.64 8.44 -8.02
C VAL A 248 -14.73 8.39 -6.48
N LEU A 249 -15.48 9.36 -5.91
CA LEU A 249 -15.63 9.51 -4.46
C LEU A 249 -16.76 8.61 -3.96
N ASN A 250 -16.57 7.97 -2.80
CA ASN A 250 -17.58 7.11 -2.13
C ASN A 250 -18.21 6.07 -3.08
N ASP A 251 -17.36 5.43 -3.89
CA ASP A 251 -17.81 4.47 -4.89
C ASP A 251 -18.17 3.13 -4.24
N ILE A 252 -19.38 3.06 -3.69
CA ILE A 252 -19.95 1.89 -3.03
C ILE A 252 -21.48 1.89 -3.20
N SER A 253 -22.04 0.70 -3.39
CA SER A 253 -23.47 0.49 -3.55
C SER A 253 -23.92 -0.78 -2.82
N LEU A 254 -25.12 -0.73 -2.25
CA LEU A 254 -25.80 -1.87 -1.66
C LEU A 254 -26.95 -2.30 -2.57
N LEU A 255 -26.94 -3.58 -2.94
CA LEU A 255 -28.00 -4.22 -3.71
C LEU A 255 -28.81 -5.11 -2.79
N GLN A 256 -30.08 -4.76 -2.60
CA GLN A 256 -31.02 -5.57 -1.84
C GLN A 256 -31.63 -6.63 -2.74
N THR A 257 -31.60 -7.89 -2.33
CA THR A 257 -32.30 -8.95 -3.03
C THR A 257 -33.79 -8.94 -2.70
N ARG A 258 -34.62 -9.28 -3.69
CA ARG A 258 -36.08 -9.44 -3.52
C ARG A 258 -36.39 -10.63 -2.62
N ASP A 259 -35.76 -11.76 -2.91
CA ASP A 259 -35.92 -13.01 -2.18
C ASP A 259 -34.68 -13.29 -1.33
N PRO A 260 -34.80 -13.94 -0.15
CA PRO A 260 -33.66 -14.26 0.68
C PRO A 260 -32.67 -15.19 -0.04
N ILE A 261 -31.38 -14.89 0.06
CA ILE A 261 -30.29 -15.75 -0.41
C ILE A 261 -30.23 -17.01 0.45
N THR A 262 -30.29 -18.18 -0.19
CA THR A 262 -30.11 -19.48 0.48
C THR A 262 -28.63 -19.84 0.51
N PHE A 263 -28.06 -19.93 1.71
CA PHE A 263 -26.65 -20.28 1.88
C PHE A 263 -26.38 -21.77 1.65
N SER A 264 -25.18 -22.06 1.15
CA SER A 264 -24.69 -23.41 0.82
C SER A 264 -23.16 -23.45 0.89
N ASN A 265 -22.54 -24.58 0.58
CA ASN A 265 -21.07 -24.68 0.49
C ASN A 265 -20.45 -23.79 -0.60
N ILE A 266 -21.25 -23.30 -1.56
CA ILE A 266 -20.79 -22.41 -2.64
C ILE A 266 -21.39 -21.00 -2.57
N VAL A 267 -22.23 -20.72 -1.57
CA VAL A 267 -22.87 -19.42 -1.33
C VAL A 267 -22.81 -19.11 0.16
N GLN A 268 -21.99 -18.15 0.57
CA GLN A 268 -21.83 -17.72 1.97
C GLN A 268 -21.58 -16.21 2.04
N PRO A 269 -21.97 -15.54 3.13
CA PRO A 269 -21.63 -14.14 3.33
C PRO A 269 -20.14 -13.96 3.69
N LEU A 270 -19.62 -12.78 3.38
CA LEU A 270 -18.32 -12.27 3.85
C LEU A 270 -18.58 -11.19 4.91
N GLU A 271 -17.81 -11.20 6.01
CA GLU A 271 -17.96 -10.20 7.06
C GLU A 271 -17.43 -8.84 6.61
N LEU A 272 -18.09 -7.75 7.03
CA LEU A 272 -17.61 -6.40 6.77
C LEU A 272 -16.58 -5.99 7.83
N GLY A 273 -15.33 -5.84 7.39
CA GLY A 273 -14.22 -5.41 8.22
C GLY A 273 -14.50 -4.07 8.90
N SER A 274 -14.23 -4.03 10.21
CA SER A 274 -14.50 -2.86 11.05
C SER A 274 -13.28 -2.02 11.35
N THR A 275 -12.11 -2.63 11.22
CA THR A 275 -10.84 -2.05 11.62
C THR A 275 -10.23 -1.26 10.47
N PHE A 276 -9.45 -0.24 10.83
CA PHE A 276 -8.57 0.39 9.87
C PHE A 276 -7.46 -0.59 9.50
N ILE A 277 -7.20 -0.74 8.19
CA ILE A 277 -6.17 -1.60 7.64
C ILE A 277 -5.07 -0.71 7.07
N GLY A 278 -3.85 -0.87 7.59
CA GLY A 278 -2.65 -0.16 7.16
C GLY A 278 -1.91 -0.82 6.01
N SER A 279 -0.63 -0.50 5.86
CA SER A 279 0.27 -1.03 4.84
C SER A 279 0.87 -2.39 5.23
N GLY A 280 1.40 -3.12 4.24
CA GLY A 280 2.21 -4.31 4.42
C GLY A 280 1.44 -5.61 4.68
N LEU A 281 0.11 -5.60 4.57
CA LEU A 281 -0.71 -6.79 4.82
C LEU A 281 -1.05 -7.50 3.51
N GLN A 282 -0.90 -8.83 3.49
CA GLN A 282 -1.33 -9.64 2.37
C GLN A 282 -2.84 -9.82 2.41
N ALA A 283 -3.50 -9.44 1.33
CA ALA A 283 -4.94 -9.55 1.13
C ALA A 283 -5.26 -10.37 -0.12
N THR A 284 -6.41 -11.01 -0.14
CA THR A 284 -6.89 -11.81 -1.27
C THR A 284 -7.97 -11.05 -2.01
N PHE A 285 -7.99 -11.22 -3.33
CA PHE A 285 -8.96 -10.63 -4.25
C PHE A 285 -9.45 -11.70 -5.23
N ALA A 286 -10.76 -11.72 -5.53
CA ALA A 286 -11.35 -12.66 -6.50
C ALA A 286 -12.38 -11.99 -7.42
N GLY A 287 -12.35 -12.30 -8.72
CA GLY A 287 -13.23 -11.70 -9.72
C GLY A 287 -13.04 -12.23 -11.15
N TRP A 288 -13.86 -11.71 -12.08
CA TRP A 288 -13.85 -12.06 -13.51
C TRP A 288 -13.34 -10.90 -14.37
N GLY A 289 -12.19 -10.34 -14.00
CA GLY A 289 -11.55 -9.28 -14.78
C GLY A 289 -11.30 -9.61 -16.24
N SER A 290 -10.94 -8.62 -17.04
CA SER A 290 -10.27 -8.83 -18.33
C SER A 290 -8.73 -8.70 -18.19
N ILE A 291 -7.99 -9.12 -19.22
CA ILE A 291 -6.53 -8.90 -19.31
C ILE A 291 -6.23 -7.42 -19.61
N ASP A 292 -7.07 -6.84 -20.46
CA ASP A 292 -6.95 -5.49 -20.98
C ASP A 292 -8.34 -4.84 -20.99
N HIS A 293 -8.36 -3.52 -20.97
CA HIS A 293 -9.58 -2.71 -21.08
C HIS A 293 -10.46 -3.08 -22.29
N ASN A 294 -9.85 -3.51 -23.39
CA ASN A 294 -10.52 -3.77 -24.67
C ASN A 294 -10.85 -5.25 -24.91
N LEU A 295 -10.49 -6.15 -23.99
CA LEU A 295 -10.70 -7.59 -24.14
C LEU A 295 -11.91 -8.08 -23.35
N PRO A 296 -12.51 -9.23 -23.75
CA PRO A 296 -13.57 -9.87 -22.98
C PRO A 296 -13.13 -10.24 -21.55
N PHE A 297 -14.12 -10.39 -20.67
CA PHE A 297 -13.90 -10.89 -19.32
C PHE A 297 -13.56 -12.38 -19.31
N TYR A 298 -12.77 -12.81 -18.33
CA TYR A 298 -12.56 -14.23 -18.09
C TYR A 298 -13.87 -14.92 -17.79
N ASN A 299 -14.08 -16.05 -18.45
CA ASN A 299 -15.23 -16.88 -18.13
C ASN A 299 -15.08 -17.48 -16.72
N ASN A 300 -13.88 -17.95 -16.37
CA ASN A 300 -13.60 -18.64 -15.12
C ASN A 300 -13.25 -17.64 -14.02
N LEU A 301 -13.77 -17.83 -12.80
CA LEU A 301 -13.42 -16.98 -11.65
C LEU A 301 -11.92 -17.09 -11.37
N GLN A 302 -11.27 -15.95 -11.20
CA GLN A 302 -9.84 -15.87 -10.92
C GLN A 302 -9.61 -15.24 -9.55
N TRP A 303 -8.46 -15.50 -8.94
CA TRP A 303 -8.04 -14.87 -7.70
C TRP A 303 -6.54 -14.56 -7.68
N LEU A 304 -6.16 -13.59 -6.85
CA LEU A 304 -4.76 -13.24 -6.61
C LEU A 304 -4.54 -12.67 -5.21
N ASN A 305 -3.28 -12.65 -4.79
CA ASN A 305 -2.87 -11.97 -3.57
C ASN A 305 -2.33 -10.58 -3.90
N LEU A 306 -2.73 -9.60 -3.10
CA LEU A 306 -2.31 -8.21 -3.16
C LEU A 306 -1.64 -7.83 -1.83
N LEU A 307 -0.76 -6.84 -1.87
CA LEU A 307 -0.16 -6.25 -0.68
C LEU A 307 -0.79 -4.88 -0.44
N THR A 308 -1.37 -4.65 0.73
CA THR A 308 -1.90 -3.33 1.07
C THR A 308 -0.77 -2.32 1.21
N ILE A 309 -1.02 -1.08 0.79
CA ILE A 309 -0.08 0.04 0.95
C ILE A 309 -0.78 1.22 1.63
N GLY A 310 0.00 2.13 2.20
CA GLY A 310 -0.54 3.30 2.88
C GLY A 310 -1.14 4.29 1.89
N ASN A 311 -2.13 5.09 2.33
CA ASN A 311 -2.76 6.09 1.46
C ASN A 311 -1.75 7.12 0.93
N LEU A 312 -0.80 7.55 1.77
CA LEU A 312 0.29 8.46 1.36
C LEU A 312 1.23 7.83 0.32
N GLU A 313 1.59 6.55 0.49
CA GLU A 313 2.40 5.82 -0.49
C GLU A 313 1.63 5.66 -1.81
N CYS A 314 0.34 5.38 -1.72
CA CYS A 314 -0.55 5.30 -2.87
C CYS A 314 -0.64 6.63 -3.63
N GLU A 315 -0.78 7.75 -2.92
CA GLU A 315 -0.80 9.10 -3.50
C GLU A 315 0.52 9.44 -4.18
N TRP A 316 1.65 9.06 -3.57
CA TRP A 316 2.97 9.25 -4.17
C TRP A 316 3.15 8.47 -5.47
N LEU A 317 2.63 7.24 -5.53
CA LEU A 317 2.64 6.41 -6.73
C LEU A 317 1.61 6.85 -7.78
N LEU A 318 0.58 7.60 -7.39
CA LEU A 318 -0.51 8.08 -8.22
C LEU A 318 -0.65 9.62 -8.19
N PRO A 319 0.38 10.39 -8.60
CA PRO A 319 0.49 11.83 -8.32
C PRO A 319 -0.56 12.70 -9.02
N THR A 320 -1.30 12.17 -9.99
CA THR A 320 -2.38 12.87 -10.71
C THR A 320 -3.76 12.59 -10.13
N MET A 321 -3.85 11.73 -9.12
CA MET A 321 -5.10 11.30 -8.49
C MET A 321 -5.10 11.70 -7.02
N THR A 322 -6.25 12.11 -6.50
CA THR A 322 -6.42 12.37 -5.07
C THR A 322 -6.79 11.08 -4.35
N ILE A 323 -5.97 10.66 -3.39
CA ILE A 323 -6.26 9.53 -2.51
C ILE A 323 -6.82 10.07 -1.20
N MET A 324 -8.03 9.65 -0.83
CA MET A 324 -8.71 10.08 0.39
C MET A 324 -8.66 8.99 1.46
N ASP A 325 -8.98 9.34 2.71
CA ASP A 325 -9.02 8.39 3.84
C ASP A 325 -10.01 7.22 3.64
N ASN A 326 -11.08 7.45 2.86
CA ASN A 326 -12.04 6.42 2.49
C ASN A 326 -11.54 5.49 1.37
N ASN A 327 -10.28 5.63 0.94
CA ASN A 327 -9.60 4.70 0.05
C ASN A 327 -8.69 3.74 0.83
N ILE A 328 -8.53 2.54 0.29
CA ILE A 328 -7.47 1.61 0.62
C ILE A 328 -6.81 1.18 -0.69
N CYS A 329 -5.49 1.17 -0.71
CA CYS A 329 -4.73 0.83 -1.91
C CYS A 329 -3.99 -0.49 -1.71
N ALA A 330 -3.80 -1.21 -2.81
CA ALA A 330 -3.00 -2.42 -2.82
C ALA A 330 -2.21 -2.55 -4.12
N ILE A 331 -1.06 -3.20 -4.05
CA ILE A 331 -0.19 -3.47 -5.18
C ILE A 331 -0.12 -4.98 -5.45
N SER A 332 0.06 -5.32 -6.71
CA SER A 332 0.25 -6.70 -7.20
C SER A 332 1.67 -6.89 -7.72
N GLN A 333 2.02 -8.15 -8.01
CA GLN A 333 3.20 -8.45 -8.83
C GLN A 333 3.01 -7.94 -10.26
N VAL A 334 4.12 -7.79 -10.99
CA VAL A 334 4.11 -7.34 -12.38
C VAL A 334 3.34 -8.34 -13.24
N GLY A 335 2.46 -7.85 -14.10
CA GLY A 335 1.61 -8.70 -14.92
C GLY A 335 0.47 -9.32 -14.12
N GLN A 336 0.16 -8.82 -12.92
CA GLN A 336 -1.05 -9.12 -12.16
C GLN A 336 -1.82 -7.86 -11.82
N GLY A 337 -3.15 -7.97 -11.67
CA GLY A 337 -3.94 -6.91 -11.04
C GLY A 337 -5.41 -6.91 -11.38
N VAL A 338 -6.13 -6.06 -10.66
CA VAL A 338 -7.52 -5.69 -10.95
C VAL A 338 -7.59 -4.98 -12.31
N CYS A 339 -8.62 -5.35 -13.06
CA CYS A 339 -9.00 -4.78 -14.35
C CYS A 339 -10.53 -4.58 -14.43
N ARG A 340 -11.03 -4.07 -15.55
CA ARG A 340 -12.47 -3.97 -15.84
C ARG A 340 -13.17 -5.33 -15.59
N GLY A 341 -14.37 -5.29 -15.03
CA GLY A 341 -15.13 -6.48 -14.62
C GLY A 341 -14.89 -6.88 -13.15
N ASN A 342 -13.74 -6.51 -12.58
CA ASN A 342 -13.45 -6.77 -11.16
C ASN A 342 -14.04 -5.72 -10.20
N PHE A 343 -14.39 -4.53 -10.69
CA PHE A 343 -14.95 -3.48 -9.83
C PHE A 343 -16.20 -3.97 -9.10
N GLY A 344 -16.33 -3.65 -7.82
CA GLY A 344 -17.37 -4.17 -6.94
C GLY A 344 -17.00 -5.44 -6.18
N SER A 345 -16.01 -6.22 -6.62
CA SER A 345 -15.52 -7.38 -5.85
C SER A 345 -14.77 -6.96 -4.58
N ALA A 346 -14.79 -7.85 -3.58
CA ALA A 346 -14.12 -7.62 -2.30
C ALA A 346 -12.59 -7.81 -2.40
N LEU A 347 -11.87 -6.92 -1.74
CA LEU A 347 -10.54 -7.18 -1.19
C LEU A 347 -10.72 -7.63 0.27
N PHE A 348 -10.13 -8.76 0.67
CA PHE A 348 -10.38 -9.34 1.98
C PHE A 348 -9.15 -10.01 2.62
N ILE A 349 -9.16 -10.12 3.94
CA ILE A 349 -8.17 -10.85 4.75
C ILE A 349 -8.94 -11.86 5.59
N GLY A 350 -8.67 -13.16 5.37
CA GLY A 350 -9.47 -14.22 5.98
C GLY A 350 -10.95 -14.10 5.59
N ASN A 351 -11.85 -14.01 6.58
CA ASN A 351 -13.28 -13.82 6.34
C ASN A 351 -13.75 -12.34 6.39
N ASN A 352 -12.82 -11.38 6.39
CA ASN A 352 -13.13 -9.97 6.55
C ASN A 352 -12.88 -9.18 5.26
N ALA A 353 -13.93 -8.60 4.70
CA ALA A 353 -13.85 -7.64 3.61
C ALA A 353 -13.24 -6.32 4.11
N ILE A 354 -12.15 -5.89 3.50
CA ILE A 354 -11.42 -4.66 3.88
C ILE A 354 -11.58 -3.54 2.85
N GLY A 355 -11.89 -3.88 1.60
CA GLY A 355 -12.11 -2.92 0.52
C GLY A 355 -13.06 -3.44 -0.56
N VAL A 356 -13.62 -2.51 -1.34
CA VAL A 356 -14.42 -2.79 -2.54
C VAL A 356 -13.67 -2.26 -3.76
N SER A 357 -13.36 -3.10 -4.74
CA SER A 357 -12.59 -2.69 -5.92
C SER A 357 -13.30 -1.57 -6.67
N SER A 358 -12.64 -0.42 -6.86
CA SER A 358 -13.31 0.79 -7.37
C SER A 358 -12.71 1.28 -8.68
N TRP A 359 -11.41 1.60 -8.71
CA TRP A 359 -10.78 2.12 -9.92
C TRP A 359 -9.29 1.81 -9.99
N ILE A 360 -8.75 1.94 -11.21
CA ILE A 360 -7.33 1.78 -11.54
C ILE A 360 -6.91 2.91 -12.47
N THR A 361 -5.61 3.16 -12.58
CA THR A 361 -5.03 4.09 -13.55
C THR A 361 -3.93 3.41 -14.36
N GLY A 362 -3.64 3.92 -15.56
CA GLY A 362 -2.56 3.42 -16.42
C GLY A 362 -2.82 2.05 -17.09
N GLY A 363 -4.07 1.59 -17.15
CA GLY A 363 -4.43 0.30 -17.74
C GLY A 363 -4.43 -0.87 -16.75
N CYS A 364 -4.62 -2.08 -17.26
CA CYS A 364 -4.73 -3.30 -16.45
C CYS A 364 -3.37 -3.97 -16.23
N ALA A 365 -3.25 -4.69 -15.10
CA ALA A 365 -2.06 -5.49 -14.74
C ALA A 365 -0.71 -4.74 -14.83
N ASN A 366 -0.75 -3.43 -14.57
CA ASN A 366 0.44 -2.59 -14.47
C ASN A 366 0.98 -2.60 -13.03
N ARG A 367 2.11 -1.90 -12.81
CA ARG A 367 2.73 -1.78 -11.48
C ARG A 367 2.09 -0.72 -10.58
N LEU A 368 1.02 -0.06 -11.04
CA LEU A 368 0.42 1.03 -10.28
C LEU A 368 -0.53 0.46 -9.20
N PRO A 369 -0.67 1.15 -8.06
CA PRO A 369 -1.63 0.77 -7.06
C PRO A 369 -3.05 0.67 -7.60
N GLN A 370 -3.75 -0.37 -7.16
CA GLN A 370 -5.18 -0.54 -7.37
C GLN A 370 -5.91 0.08 -6.19
N VAL A 371 -6.97 0.84 -6.48
CA VAL A 371 -7.68 1.62 -5.46
C VAL A 371 -9.04 1.00 -5.18
N PHE A 372 -9.30 0.80 -3.89
CA PHE A 372 -10.52 0.20 -3.37
C PHE A 372 -11.20 1.21 -2.44
N THR A 373 -12.52 1.18 -2.40
CA THR A 373 -13.30 1.88 -1.38
C THR A 373 -13.10 1.16 -0.05
N ARG A 374 -12.59 1.87 0.97
CA ARG A 374 -12.32 1.33 2.30
C ARG A 374 -13.63 0.97 2.98
N ILE A 375 -13.80 -0.29 3.38
CA ILE A 375 -15.06 -0.74 4.00
C ILE A 375 -15.22 -0.14 5.39
N SER A 376 -14.13 -0.09 6.16
CA SER A 376 -14.19 0.48 7.50
C SER A 376 -14.73 1.90 7.46
N SER A 377 -14.29 2.78 6.55
CA SER A 377 -14.74 4.19 6.43
C SER A 377 -16.26 4.37 6.24
N HIS A 378 -16.98 3.33 5.82
CA HIS A 378 -18.43 3.35 5.58
C HIS A 378 -19.24 2.64 6.67
N ARG A 379 -18.58 2.20 7.74
CA ARG A 379 -19.26 1.70 8.94
C ARG A 379 -19.51 2.86 9.92
N ALA A 380 -20.56 2.73 10.73
CA ALA A 380 -21.10 3.80 11.57
C ALA A 380 -20.13 4.44 12.60
N SER A 381 -18.91 3.93 12.79
CA SER A 381 -17.89 4.56 13.64
C SER A 381 -16.50 4.10 13.20
N VAL A 382 -15.70 5.04 12.69
CA VAL A 382 -14.35 4.77 12.17
C VAL A 382 -13.41 5.69 12.89
N HIS A 383 -12.42 5.10 13.54
CA HIS A 383 -11.33 5.88 14.09
C HIS A 383 -10.52 6.46 12.92
N PHE A 384 -10.61 7.78 12.74
CA PHE A 384 -9.94 8.49 11.65
C PHE A 384 -8.82 9.41 12.15
N CYS A 385 -8.87 9.83 13.41
CA CYS A 385 -7.84 10.64 14.03
C CYS A 385 -7.79 10.42 15.55
N SER A 386 -6.59 10.61 16.09
CA SER A 386 -6.31 10.65 17.52
C SER A 386 -6.49 12.06 18.09
N GLY A 387 -6.38 12.19 19.41
CA GLY A 387 -6.40 13.48 20.10
C GLY A 387 -6.04 13.36 21.57
N ALA A 388 -5.77 14.51 22.21
CA ALA A 388 -5.48 14.61 23.64
C ALA A 388 -6.65 15.26 24.38
N ILE A 389 -7.07 14.68 25.49
CA ILE A 389 -8.00 15.36 26.41
C ILE A 389 -7.22 16.48 27.09
N VAL A 390 -7.68 17.72 26.98
CA VAL A 390 -6.97 18.90 27.51
C VAL A 390 -7.80 19.67 28.55
N ALA A 391 -9.11 19.45 28.58
CA ALA A 391 -10.01 19.85 29.66
C ALA A 391 -11.27 18.97 29.65
N ASP A 392 -12.18 19.18 30.60
CA ASP A 392 -13.35 18.31 30.85
C ASP A 392 -14.44 18.36 29.76
N HIS A 393 -14.26 19.17 28.71
CA HIS A 393 -15.10 19.18 27.52
C HIS A 393 -14.29 19.30 26.22
N TRP A 394 -12.96 19.20 26.31
CA TRP A 394 -12.09 19.63 25.22
C TRP A 394 -11.04 18.59 24.88
N VAL A 395 -10.99 18.26 23.58
CA VAL A 395 -9.97 17.41 22.99
C VAL A 395 -9.20 18.21 21.94
N LEU A 396 -7.88 18.19 22.03
CA LEU A 396 -6.95 18.76 21.05
C LEU A 396 -6.64 17.71 19.97
N SER A 397 -6.71 18.09 18.70
CA SER A 397 -6.37 17.23 17.55
C SER A 397 -5.84 18.08 16.39
N ALA A 398 -5.56 17.46 15.24
CA ALA A 398 -5.15 18.17 14.04
C ALA A 398 -6.35 18.87 13.38
N ALA A 399 -6.13 19.97 12.68
CA ALA A 399 -7.20 20.70 11.99
C ALA A 399 -7.70 19.91 10.77
N HIS A 400 -6.82 19.24 10.02
CA HIS A 400 -7.20 18.43 8.86
C HIS A 400 -8.14 17.28 9.25
N CYS A 401 -8.02 16.76 10.48
CA CYS A 401 -8.90 15.73 11.01
C CYS A 401 -10.36 16.18 11.10
N ILE A 402 -10.60 17.45 11.40
CA ILE A 402 -11.94 17.97 11.72
C ILE A 402 -12.50 18.91 10.66
N THR A 403 -11.66 19.40 9.74
CA THR A 403 -12.07 20.24 8.62
C THR A 403 -12.94 19.43 7.65
N GLY A 404 -14.10 19.96 7.27
CA GLY A 404 -15.08 19.26 6.42
C GLY A 404 -15.98 18.26 7.16
N ARG A 405 -15.84 18.11 8.48
CA ARG A 405 -16.72 17.28 9.32
C ARG A 405 -17.75 18.12 10.07
N THR A 406 -18.74 17.45 10.65
CA THR A 406 -19.80 18.08 11.45
C THR A 406 -19.87 17.46 12.85
N PRO A 407 -20.38 18.18 13.86
CA PRO A 407 -20.63 17.58 15.16
C PRO A 407 -21.59 16.38 15.10
N ALA A 408 -22.53 16.36 14.14
CA ALA A 408 -23.49 15.27 13.99
C ALA A 408 -22.85 13.94 13.58
N ASN A 409 -21.81 13.98 12.73
CA ASN A 409 -21.09 12.80 12.23
C ASN A 409 -19.73 12.57 12.89
N THR A 410 -19.43 13.29 13.98
CA THR A 410 -18.19 13.13 14.74
C THR A 410 -18.52 12.66 16.16
N ARG A 411 -17.68 11.77 16.68
CA ARG A 411 -17.77 11.22 18.04
C ARG A 411 -16.39 11.17 18.66
N VAL A 412 -16.32 11.38 19.97
CA VAL A 412 -15.08 11.29 20.74
C VAL A 412 -15.16 10.04 21.61
N PHE A 413 -14.19 9.15 21.49
CA PHE A 413 -14.06 7.96 22.32
C PHE A 413 -12.94 8.19 23.32
N VAL A 414 -13.25 8.06 24.62
CA VAL A 414 -12.28 8.23 25.71
C VAL A 414 -12.18 6.97 26.55
N GLY A 415 -11.03 6.74 27.19
CA GLY A 415 -10.81 5.56 28.02
C GLY A 415 -10.74 4.27 27.20
N LEU A 416 -10.02 4.29 26.07
CA LEU A 416 -9.86 3.12 25.18
C LEU A 416 -9.29 1.88 25.88
N GLU A 417 -8.52 2.07 26.95
CA GLU A 417 -7.94 0.99 27.76
C GLU A 417 -8.79 0.58 28.97
N GLN A 418 -9.98 1.16 29.15
CA GLN A 418 -10.86 0.78 30.25
C GLN A 418 -11.36 -0.66 30.08
N PRO A 419 -11.43 -1.46 31.16
CA PRO A 419 -12.00 -2.80 31.12
C PRO A 419 -13.47 -2.85 30.64
N SER A 420 -14.24 -1.79 30.90
CA SER A 420 -15.62 -1.62 30.45
C SER A 420 -15.76 -1.24 28.98
N GLY A 421 -14.64 -0.99 28.29
CA GLY A 421 -14.59 -0.38 26.98
C GLY A 421 -14.71 1.15 27.03
N PRO A 422 -14.51 1.83 25.89
CA PRO A 422 -14.46 3.28 25.82
C PRO A 422 -15.83 3.93 26.04
N THR A 423 -15.79 5.13 26.61
CA THR A 423 -16.96 6.01 26.68
C THR A 423 -17.09 6.78 25.37
N ASN A 424 -18.26 6.69 24.73
CA ASN A 424 -18.59 7.41 23.50
C ASN A 424 -19.30 8.73 23.84
N LEU A 425 -18.74 9.84 23.39
CA LEU A 425 -19.22 11.19 23.65
C LEU A 425 -19.66 11.87 22.35
N ASP A 426 -20.84 12.46 22.38
CA ASP A 426 -21.33 13.30 21.31
C ASP A 426 -20.48 14.57 21.18
N THR A 427 -20.26 15.02 19.95
CA THR A 427 -19.55 16.27 19.67
C THR A 427 -20.53 17.45 19.67
N ALA A 428 -20.14 18.55 20.30
CA ALA A 428 -20.84 19.83 20.28
C ALA A 428 -20.27 20.80 19.23
N ALA A 429 -18.95 20.86 19.09
CA ALA A 429 -18.30 21.76 18.14
C ALA A 429 -16.96 21.19 17.63
N LEU A 430 -16.60 21.58 16.41
CA LEU A 430 -15.32 21.32 15.76
C LEU A 430 -14.72 22.66 15.37
N ILE A 431 -13.55 23.00 15.89
CA ILE A 431 -12.93 24.32 15.77
C ILE A 431 -11.52 24.15 15.24
N ALA A 432 -11.35 24.20 13.92
CA ALA A 432 -10.03 24.29 13.30
C ALA A 432 -9.44 25.70 13.51
N HIS A 433 -8.12 25.79 13.65
CA HIS A 433 -7.46 27.09 13.75
C HIS A 433 -7.75 27.95 12.50
N PRO A 434 -8.14 29.24 12.64
CA PRO A 434 -8.55 30.07 11.49
C PRO A 434 -7.48 30.26 10.42
N ALA A 435 -6.20 30.15 10.79
CA ALA A 435 -5.07 30.25 9.86
C ALA A 435 -4.62 28.90 9.27
N PHE A 436 -5.35 27.80 9.53
CA PHE A 436 -5.04 26.49 8.95
C PHE A 436 -5.08 26.56 7.42
N GLN A 437 -4.01 26.08 6.77
CA GLN A 437 -3.91 26.00 5.31
C GLN A 437 -3.86 24.53 4.88
N PRO A 438 -4.97 23.95 4.37
CA PRO A 438 -5.05 22.53 4.04
C PRO A 438 -4.00 22.07 3.03
N ALA A 439 -3.70 22.89 2.02
CA ALA A 439 -2.74 22.53 0.96
C ALA A 439 -1.29 22.44 1.44
N LEU A 440 -0.96 23.06 2.58
CA LEU A 440 0.39 23.11 3.13
C LEU A 440 0.50 22.40 4.49
N LEU A 441 -0.63 21.95 5.04
CA LEU A 441 -0.76 21.49 6.43
C LEU A 441 -0.12 22.45 7.45
N SER A 442 -0.11 23.75 7.16
CA SER A 442 0.42 24.76 8.09
C SER A 442 -0.66 25.21 9.07
N ASN A 443 -0.27 25.48 10.31
CA ASN A 443 -1.19 25.74 11.43
C ASN A 443 -2.25 24.62 11.64
N ASP A 444 -1.84 23.37 11.44
CA ASP A 444 -2.71 22.20 11.51
C ASP A 444 -3.02 21.79 12.96
N ILE A 445 -3.88 22.57 13.60
CA ILE A 445 -4.31 22.38 14.99
C ILE A 445 -5.80 22.72 15.15
N GLY A 446 -6.52 21.90 15.91
CA GLY A 446 -7.95 22.03 16.09
C GLY A 446 -8.42 21.57 17.47
N LEU A 447 -9.58 22.06 17.88
CA LEU A 447 -10.25 21.70 19.12
C LEU A 447 -11.60 21.05 18.82
N ILE A 448 -11.89 19.97 19.55
CA ILE A 448 -13.17 19.28 19.55
C ILE A 448 -13.81 19.51 20.91
N ARG A 449 -15.00 20.11 20.91
CA ARG A 449 -15.81 20.26 22.13
C ARG A 449 -16.79 19.12 22.24
N THR A 450 -16.78 18.37 23.34
CA THR A 450 -17.80 17.37 23.65
C THR A 450 -19.09 18.04 24.13
N ARG A 451 -20.23 17.39 23.90
CA ARG A 451 -21.54 17.85 24.41
C ARG A 451 -21.66 17.59 25.90
N ASP A 452 -21.28 16.39 26.31
CA ASP A 452 -21.26 15.95 27.70
C ASP A 452 -19.87 16.09 28.30
N GLN A 453 -19.82 16.24 29.62
CA GLN A 453 -18.57 16.34 30.36
C GLN A 453 -17.79 15.03 30.30
N ILE A 454 -16.49 15.13 30.06
CA ILE A 454 -15.52 14.04 30.15
C ILE A 454 -15.27 13.76 31.63
N ILE A 455 -15.72 12.60 32.12
CA ILE A 455 -15.53 12.20 33.51
C ILE A 455 -14.15 11.59 33.70
N PHE A 456 -13.29 12.26 34.48
CA PHE A 456 -11.94 11.80 34.76
C PHE A 456 -11.91 10.65 35.76
N ASN A 457 -11.02 9.69 35.50
CA ASN A 457 -10.76 8.51 36.33
C ASN A 457 -9.35 7.96 36.03
N ASP A 458 -8.98 6.81 36.59
CA ASP A 458 -7.64 6.24 36.42
C ASP A 458 -7.24 5.95 34.95
N PHE A 459 -8.21 5.86 34.04
CA PHE A 459 -8.01 5.61 32.60
C PHE A 459 -8.30 6.84 31.71
N ILE A 460 -8.85 7.92 32.27
CA ILE A 460 -9.20 9.15 31.54
C ILE A 460 -8.68 10.33 32.35
N GLN A 461 -7.60 10.95 31.86
CA GLN A 461 -6.98 12.10 32.50
C GLN A 461 -6.70 13.19 31.47
N PRO A 462 -6.80 14.48 31.85
CA PRO A 462 -6.39 15.58 31.01
C PRO A 462 -4.86 15.70 30.96
N LEU A 463 -4.35 16.06 29.79
CA LEU A 463 -2.94 16.37 29.55
C LEU A 463 -2.76 17.90 29.51
N PRO A 464 -1.93 18.49 30.40
CA PRO A 464 -1.67 19.92 30.39
C PRO A 464 -1.05 20.40 29.07
N ILE A 465 -1.50 21.57 28.59
CA ILE A 465 -0.95 22.20 27.38
C ILE A 465 0.46 22.76 27.66
N GLY A 466 1.44 22.37 26.86
CA GLY A 466 2.81 22.87 26.92
C GLY A 466 2.90 24.32 26.43
N ARG A 467 3.52 25.19 27.24
CA ARG A 467 3.70 26.62 26.93
C ARG A 467 5.08 26.93 26.34
N GLU A 468 6.08 26.13 26.69
CA GLU A 468 7.46 26.37 26.29
C GLU A 468 7.75 25.87 24.88
N GLU A 469 8.73 26.49 24.22
CA GLU A 469 9.24 25.95 22.96
C GLU A 469 10.05 24.67 23.23
N VAL A 470 9.79 23.64 22.43
CA VAL A 470 10.59 22.41 22.44
C VAL A 470 11.81 22.60 21.51
N PRO A 471 13.04 22.56 22.04
CA PRO A 471 14.26 22.60 21.23
C PRO A 471 14.54 21.23 20.59
N GLY A 472 15.49 21.19 19.65
CA GLY A 472 16.01 19.93 19.10
C GLY A 472 16.83 19.16 20.13
N GLY A 473 16.90 17.83 19.97
CA GLY A 473 17.62 16.91 20.85
C GLY A 473 16.88 16.53 22.14
N VAL A 474 15.58 16.83 22.24
CA VAL A 474 14.77 16.52 23.42
C VAL A 474 14.03 15.20 23.20
N SER A 475 14.08 14.32 24.20
CA SER A 475 13.28 13.09 24.20
C SER A 475 11.80 13.41 24.33
N ALA A 476 11.01 12.84 23.44
CA ALA A 476 9.57 12.98 23.38
C ALA A 476 8.89 11.61 23.26
N VAL A 477 7.62 11.56 23.66
CA VAL A 477 6.76 10.39 23.50
C VAL A 477 5.53 10.80 22.73
N THR A 478 5.29 10.18 21.59
CA THR A 478 4.02 10.36 20.87
C THR A 478 3.06 9.27 21.29
N VAL A 479 1.86 9.66 21.72
CA VAL A 479 0.78 8.74 22.12
C VAL A 479 -0.45 9.04 21.28
N GLY A 480 -1.08 7.97 20.81
CA GLY A 480 -2.34 8.04 20.07
C GLY A 480 -2.85 6.64 19.82
N SER A 481 -3.59 6.45 18.74
CA SER A 481 -4.16 5.15 18.41
C SER A 481 -3.83 4.70 17.00
N SER A 482 -3.86 3.38 16.83
CA SER A 482 -3.86 2.69 15.54
C SER A 482 -5.10 1.82 15.50
N GLY A 483 -6.12 2.27 14.76
CA GLY A 483 -7.47 1.70 14.86
C GLY A 483 -8.07 1.92 16.25
N ASN A 484 -8.40 0.83 16.95
CA ASN A 484 -9.01 0.90 18.29
C ASN A 484 -8.00 0.67 19.43
N GLU A 485 -6.71 0.51 19.12
CA GLU A 485 -5.67 0.24 20.11
C GLU A 485 -4.84 1.50 20.36
N VAL A 486 -4.58 1.80 21.63
CA VAL A 486 -3.64 2.85 22.02
C VAL A 486 -2.22 2.37 21.75
N ARG A 487 -1.43 3.23 21.11
CA ARG A 487 -0.04 3.01 20.74
C ARG A 487 0.79 4.21 21.12
N TRP A 488 2.07 3.97 21.35
CA TRP A 488 3.01 5.03 21.68
C TRP A 488 4.38 4.75 21.08
N VAL A 489 5.15 5.81 20.86
CA VAL A 489 6.48 5.74 20.26
C VAL A 489 7.43 6.76 20.89
N PHE A 490 8.66 6.33 21.18
CA PHE A 490 9.74 7.23 21.59
C PHE A 490 10.34 7.93 20.37
N SER A 491 10.62 9.22 20.51
CA SER A 491 11.31 10.01 19.49
C SER A 491 12.26 11.02 20.11
N SER A 492 13.19 11.54 19.30
CA SER A 492 14.00 12.70 19.62
C SER A 492 13.62 13.84 18.69
N THR A 493 13.35 15.01 19.24
CA THR A 493 13.09 16.20 18.43
C THR A 493 14.33 16.60 17.64
N LEU A 494 14.11 17.21 16.48
CA LEU A 494 15.16 17.73 15.60
C LEU A 494 15.11 19.25 15.57
N THR A 495 16.25 19.87 15.35
CA THR A 495 16.30 21.29 14.95
C THR A 495 15.78 21.45 13.51
N ASN A 496 15.38 22.66 13.13
CA ASN A 496 14.91 22.92 11.76
C ASN A 496 15.95 22.53 10.68
N PRO A 497 17.26 22.85 10.83
CA PRO A 497 18.29 22.39 9.88
C PRO A 497 18.37 20.87 9.77
N GLU A 498 18.40 20.14 10.89
CA GLU A 498 18.42 18.67 10.91
C GLU A 498 17.16 18.09 10.27
N CYS A 499 16.01 18.72 10.49
CA CYS A 499 14.76 18.31 9.86
C CYS A 499 14.78 18.52 8.34
N ILE A 500 15.24 19.68 7.86
CA ILE A 500 15.38 19.95 6.42
C ILE A 500 16.34 18.94 5.78
N GLU A 501 17.44 18.62 6.45
CA GLU A 501 18.40 17.62 5.99
C GLU A 501 17.79 16.21 5.92
N ALA A 502 17.04 15.80 6.95
CA ALA A 502 16.39 14.50 7.01
C ALA A 502 15.29 14.31 5.95
N VAL A 503 14.66 15.41 5.50
CA VAL A 503 13.50 15.40 4.61
C VAL A 503 13.88 15.63 3.15
N GLY A 504 14.97 16.35 2.90
CA GLY A 504 15.43 16.75 1.57
C GLY A 504 14.71 17.99 1.01
N THR A 505 14.94 18.31 -0.27
CA THR A 505 14.35 19.50 -0.91
C THR A 505 12.91 19.23 -1.36
N GLY A 506 11.93 20.03 -0.88
CA GLY A 506 10.60 20.12 -1.50
C GLY A 506 9.41 20.29 -0.55
N GLN A 507 9.56 20.05 0.76
CA GLN A 507 8.48 20.21 1.74
C GLN A 507 8.73 21.47 2.61
N PRO A 508 7.79 22.42 2.68
CA PRO A 508 7.97 23.62 3.50
C PRO A 508 7.87 23.28 4.99
N ILE A 509 8.94 23.56 5.74
CA ILE A 509 8.97 23.47 7.21
C ILE A 509 8.72 24.87 7.77
N PHE A 510 7.64 25.03 8.52
CA PHE A 510 7.27 26.29 9.16
C PHE A 510 7.82 26.35 10.59
N ASP A 511 7.93 27.55 11.14
CA ASP A 511 8.27 27.78 12.56
C ASP A 511 7.19 27.25 13.52
N THR A 512 5.99 26.99 13.00
CA THR A 512 4.89 26.31 13.66
C THR A 512 5.04 24.79 13.70
N ASN A 513 6.11 24.23 13.14
CA ASN A 513 6.34 22.78 13.19
C ASN A 513 7.38 22.39 14.24
N ILE A 514 7.26 21.14 14.70
CA ILE A 514 8.30 20.38 15.40
C ILE A 514 8.52 19.12 14.57
N CYS A 515 9.78 18.77 14.32
CA CYS A 515 10.13 17.49 13.74
C CYS A 515 10.66 16.57 14.83
N ALA A 516 10.31 15.30 14.78
CA ALA A 516 10.88 14.30 15.68
C ALA A 516 11.17 13.01 14.93
N MET A 517 12.31 12.39 15.22
CA MET A 517 12.73 11.14 14.60
C MET A 517 12.56 9.99 15.60
N SER A 518 11.89 8.92 15.16
CA SER A 518 11.82 7.67 15.92
C SER A 518 12.85 6.66 15.43
N ILE A 519 13.25 5.76 16.33
CA ILE A 519 14.15 4.62 16.06
C ILE A 519 13.32 3.37 15.68
N GLU A 520 12.01 3.38 15.92
CA GLU A 520 11.10 2.26 15.67
C GLU A 520 10.02 2.64 14.64
N ASP A 521 9.74 1.74 13.69
CA ASP A 521 8.61 1.87 12.75
C ASP A 521 7.30 1.58 13.49
N ASN A 522 6.78 2.57 14.22
CA ASN A 522 5.47 2.49 14.88
C ASN A 522 4.57 3.63 14.40
N PHE A 523 3.66 3.30 13.48
CA PHE A 523 2.68 4.25 12.96
C PHE A 523 1.60 4.56 14.00
N VAL A 524 1.57 5.81 14.46
CA VAL A 524 0.47 6.39 15.24
C VAL A 524 -0.35 7.29 14.31
N GLN A 525 -1.68 7.30 14.44
CA GLN A 525 -2.54 8.06 13.52
C GLN A 525 -2.38 9.58 13.69
N THR A 526 -2.68 10.37 12.65
CA THR A 526 -2.66 11.84 12.76
C THR A 526 -3.62 12.35 13.85
N GLY A 527 -3.35 13.54 14.37
CA GLY A 527 -3.98 14.08 15.57
C GLY A 527 -3.43 13.50 16.88
N SER A 528 -2.51 12.52 16.83
CA SER A 528 -1.79 12.02 18.00
C SER A 528 -1.01 13.13 18.69
N VAL A 529 -0.78 12.99 19.99
CA VAL A 529 -0.10 14.01 20.79
C VAL A 529 1.33 13.62 21.11
N MET A 530 2.26 14.52 20.84
CA MET A 530 3.63 14.43 21.31
C MET A 530 3.74 15.07 22.68
N MET A 531 4.23 14.31 23.64
CA MET A 531 4.50 14.73 25.00
C MET A 531 5.99 14.97 25.20
N VAL A 532 6.32 16.10 25.83
CA VAL A 532 7.63 16.35 26.42
C VAL A 532 7.41 16.55 27.92
N GLY A 533 8.01 15.67 28.71
CA GLY A 533 7.65 15.52 30.12
C GLY A 533 6.16 15.16 30.27
N ASN A 534 5.42 15.93 31.07
CA ASN A 534 3.99 15.72 31.32
C ASN A 534 3.11 16.76 30.61
N THR A 535 3.53 17.30 29.47
CA THR A 535 2.76 18.32 28.74
C THR A 535 2.58 17.97 27.27
N ALA A 536 1.42 18.31 26.71
CA ALA A 536 1.16 18.26 25.28
C ALA A 536 2.01 19.32 24.57
N SER A 537 2.99 18.90 23.78
CA SER A 537 3.93 19.81 23.11
C SER A 537 3.79 19.85 21.58
N GLY A 538 3.27 18.79 20.97
CA GLY A 538 3.00 18.75 19.54
C GLY A 538 1.75 17.94 19.20
N VAL A 539 1.10 18.26 18.09
CA VAL A 539 0.02 17.46 17.48
C VAL A 539 0.53 16.89 16.17
N LEU A 540 0.51 15.56 15.99
CA LEU A 540 0.97 14.89 14.78
C LEU A 540 0.13 15.34 13.59
N SER A 541 0.74 16.09 12.68
CA SER A 541 0.11 16.65 11.49
C SER A 541 0.25 15.68 10.32
N TRP A 542 1.49 15.23 10.06
CA TRP A 542 1.79 14.27 9.01
C TRP A 542 3.12 13.56 9.29
N SER A 543 3.33 12.43 8.60
CA SER A 543 4.53 11.61 8.70
C SER A 543 4.99 11.22 7.30
N ILE A 544 6.29 11.01 7.13
CA ILE A 544 6.81 10.39 5.90
C ILE A 544 6.81 8.88 6.14
N PRO A 545 6.09 8.07 5.34
CA PRO A 545 6.00 6.62 5.54
C PRO A 545 7.25 5.92 5.01
N ARG A 546 8.42 6.28 5.56
CA ARG A 546 9.72 5.71 5.22
C ARG A 546 10.52 5.51 6.51
N PRO A 547 11.08 4.31 6.75
CA PRO A 547 11.93 4.07 7.90
C PRO A 547 13.05 5.11 7.99
N GLY A 548 13.28 5.66 9.18
CA GLY A 548 14.29 6.69 9.42
C GLY A 548 13.90 8.11 8.96
N SER A 549 12.65 8.34 8.57
CA SER A 549 12.15 9.70 8.30
C SER A 549 11.51 10.33 9.55
N PRO A 550 11.55 11.66 9.69
CA PRO A 550 10.92 12.32 10.82
C PRO A 550 9.40 12.40 10.68
N ASP A 551 8.73 12.42 11.82
CA ASP A 551 7.34 12.82 11.98
C ASP A 551 7.24 14.34 12.18
N PHE A 552 6.12 14.92 11.73
CA PHE A 552 5.89 16.36 11.78
C PHE A 552 4.69 16.70 12.64
N TYR A 553 4.96 17.55 13.62
CA TYR A 553 3.98 17.96 14.62
C TYR A 553 3.72 19.46 14.49
N THR A 554 2.47 19.87 14.69
CA THR A 554 2.13 21.27 14.92
C THR A 554 2.55 21.66 16.34
N ARG A 555 3.38 22.69 16.47
CA ARG A 555 3.95 23.22 17.72
C ARG A 555 2.88 23.85 18.60
N ILE A 556 2.49 23.18 19.67
CA ILE A 556 1.38 23.63 20.54
C ILE A 556 1.67 24.99 21.19
N SER A 557 2.91 25.27 21.59
CA SER A 557 3.28 26.52 22.27
C SER A 557 3.04 27.78 21.43
N ARG A 558 3.07 27.68 20.08
CA ARG A 558 2.71 28.79 19.19
C ARG A 558 1.23 29.14 19.23
N PHE A 559 0.38 28.18 19.58
CA PHE A 559 -1.08 28.32 19.62
C PHE A 559 -1.61 28.38 21.05
N TYR A 560 -0.76 28.40 22.07
CA TYR A 560 -1.15 28.36 23.49
C TYR A 560 -2.26 29.37 23.82
N ASN A 561 -2.06 30.64 23.45
CA ASN A 561 -3.05 31.69 23.76
C ASN A 561 -4.38 31.46 23.03
N TRP A 562 -4.35 30.93 21.81
CA TRP A 562 -5.57 30.60 21.07
C TRP A 562 -6.29 29.43 21.74
N ILE A 563 -5.59 28.34 22.06
CA ILE A 563 -6.14 27.17 22.74
C ILE A 563 -6.82 27.58 24.06
N MET A 564 -6.18 28.46 24.83
CA MET A 564 -6.71 28.92 26.12
C MET A 564 -7.82 29.99 26.01
N SER A 565 -8.06 30.54 24.82
CA SER A 565 -9.07 31.59 24.59
C SER A 565 -10.42 31.05 24.11
N VAL A 566 -10.43 29.80 23.63
CA VAL A 566 -11.60 29.05 23.16
C VAL A 566 -12.27 28.38 24.37
#